data_AF-A0A660LJ13-F1
#
_entry.id   AF-A0A660LJ13-F1
#
_cell.length_a   1.000
_cell.length_b   1.000
_cell.length_c   1.000
_cell.angle_alpha   90.00
_cell.angle_beta   90.00
_cell.angle_gamma   90.00
#
_symmetry.space_group_name_H-M   'P 1'
#
loop_
_entity.id
_entity.type
_entity.pdbx_description
1 polymer ?
#
loop_
_entity_poly.entity_id
_entity_poly.type
_entity_poly.pdbx_seq_one_letter_code
_entity_poly.pdbx_strand_id
1 'polypeptide(L)'
;MTPHRRPVWPWLIAAPALGLLVVVLGIVLLLAGAAQQCDSPPTTNSTIDLAVPGTLGGVAGTGLTRAQVDGVRNDSPYAGRRVTPGEYLATSYGPPWGGIQGAGLATSGGLRIGGGAPRWYQVAVDPQLISHGTLVYLWPNPFSWTGPFLAADTGGAIRGRRIDFYDWRGRLAQYAWGHRHTAVSEWPRADEPDEAGLACERANAAAGDKPALALPGARGRVTVAPLANAPGRPLLPELLELLERVAGIAGRDIVLTTGTNHGERTSSGRISDHVLGLAGDFGSVANQFPLGGGFGTRLAAAGLRAAGVSESEAWRLAQAGGGHDVCFDGWRVQVIWRTGDHFDHVHIGLRRGCGFGGVRTFQI
;
A
#
# COMPACT_ATOMS: atom_id res chain seq x y z
N MET A 1 63.30 72.84 -4.76
CA MET A 1 62.74 71.74 -5.58
C MET A 1 61.87 70.87 -4.68
N THR A 2 60.55 71.01 -4.79
CA THR A 2 59.57 70.31 -3.97
C THR A 2 59.42 68.85 -4.43
N PRO A 3 59.50 67.85 -3.53
CA PRO A 3 59.36 66.45 -3.91
C PRO A 3 57.90 66.09 -4.14
N HIS A 4 57.58 65.67 -5.38
CA HIS A 4 56.30 65.07 -5.73
C HIS A 4 56.13 63.73 -5.01
N ARG A 5 55.25 63.70 -4.00
CA ARG A 5 54.71 62.46 -3.44
C ARG A 5 53.73 61.85 -4.45
N ARG A 6 54.09 60.70 -5.02
CA ARG A 6 53.15 59.88 -5.81
C ARG A 6 52.18 59.19 -4.84
N PRO A 7 50.85 59.30 -5.03
CA PRO A 7 49.89 58.54 -4.26
C PRO A 7 49.96 57.08 -4.72
N VAL A 8 50.73 56.27 -4.01
CA VAL A 8 50.50 54.83 -3.95
C VAL A 8 49.22 54.69 -3.12
N TRP A 9 48.18 54.06 -3.65
CA TRP A 9 46.93 53.60 -2.99
C TRP A 9 45.69 53.99 -3.82
N PRO A 10 45.30 53.13 -4.77
CA PRO A 10 44.03 52.41 -4.58
C PRO A 10 44.11 50.89 -4.82
N TRP A 11 45.21 50.40 -5.40
CA TRP A 11 45.30 49.02 -5.90
C TRP A 11 45.47 47.96 -4.80
N LEU A 12 45.96 48.33 -3.61
CA LEU A 12 46.14 47.39 -2.50
C LEU A 12 44.83 46.98 -1.80
N ILE A 13 43.74 47.72 -2.01
CA ILE A 13 42.42 47.39 -1.43
C ILE A 13 41.50 46.76 -2.49
N ALA A 14 41.60 47.20 -3.76
CA ALA A 14 40.73 46.69 -4.82
C ALA A 14 41.04 45.23 -5.21
N ALA A 15 42.31 44.80 -5.17
CA ALA A 15 42.72 43.46 -5.56
C ALA A 15 42.12 42.32 -4.69
N PRO A 16 42.15 42.38 -3.35
CA PRO A 16 41.54 41.33 -2.53
C PRO A 16 40.00 41.29 -2.62
N ALA A 17 39.35 42.44 -2.80
CA ALA A 17 37.89 42.50 -2.94
C ALA A 17 37.42 41.84 -4.25
N LEU A 18 38.16 42.04 -5.36
CA LEU A 18 37.85 41.38 -6.63
C LEU A 18 38.10 39.86 -6.54
N GLY A 19 39.16 39.45 -5.86
CA GLY A 19 39.46 38.03 -5.61
C GLY A 19 38.35 37.34 -4.82
N LEU A 20 37.86 37.97 -3.75
CA LEU A 20 36.76 37.43 -2.95
C LEU A 20 35.46 37.32 -3.76
N LEU A 21 35.15 38.32 -4.59
CA LEU A 21 33.95 38.31 -5.43
C LEU A 21 33.99 37.16 -6.46
N VAL A 22 35.15 36.91 -7.07
CA VAL A 22 35.33 35.79 -8.03
C VAL A 22 35.21 34.43 -7.33
N VAL A 23 35.73 34.28 -6.12
CA VAL A 23 35.59 33.05 -5.34
C VAL A 23 34.15 32.82 -4.92
N VAL A 24 33.45 33.85 -4.44
CA VAL A 24 32.02 33.74 -4.06
C VAL A 24 31.16 33.43 -5.29
N LEU A 25 31.39 34.09 -6.42
CA LEU A 25 30.67 33.81 -7.66
C LEU A 25 30.96 32.39 -8.18
N GLY A 26 32.21 31.93 -8.07
CA GLY A 26 32.61 30.56 -8.38
C GLY A 26 31.93 29.52 -7.47
N ILE A 27 31.83 29.78 -6.17
CA ILE A 27 31.12 28.91 -5.22
C ILE A 27 29.62 28.91 -5.50
N VAL A 28 29.01 30.07 -5.80
CA VAL A 28 27.59 30.16 -6.15
C VAL A 28 27.30 29.44 -7.47
N LEU A 29 28.17 29.53 -8.47
CA LEU A 29 28.03 28.81 -9.74
C LEU A 29 28.28 27.30 -9.59
N LEU A 30 29.21 26.88 -8.72
CA LEU A 30 29.44 25.46 -8.42
C LEU A 30 28.30 24.85 -7.59
N LEU A 31 27.68 25.63 -6.69
CA LEU A 31 26.50 25.21 -5.92
C LEU A 31 25.21 25.25 -6.76
N ALA A 32 25.09 26.18 -7.72
CA ALA A 32 23.97 26.24 -8.65
C ALA A 32 24.07 25.17 -9.76
N GLY A 33 25.29 24.76 -10.14
CA GLY A 33 25.54 23.67 -11.10
C GLY A 33 25.37 22.27 -10.53
N ALA A 34 25.32 22.10 -9.21
CA ALA A 34 25.09 20.82 -8.55
C ALA A 34 23.60 20.44 -8.43
N ALA A 35 22.68 21.25 -8.94
CA ALA A 35 21.24 21.05 -8.80
C ALA A 35 20.52 20.50 -10.06
N GLN A 36 21.20 20.24 -11.18
CA GLN A 36 20.54 19.75 -12.40
C GLN A 36 21.37 18.74 -13.21
N GLN A 37 21.69 17.60 -12.61
CA GLN A 37 22.07 16.40 -13.35
C GLN A 37 21.41 15.19 -12.70
N CYS A 38 20.22 14.86 -13.21
CA CYS A 38 19.64 13.54 -13.05
C CYS A 38 20.44 12.57 -13.93
N ASP A 39 21.56 12.10 -13.40
CA ASP A 39 22.22 10.93 -13.97
C ASP A 39 21.25 9.76 -13.87
N SER A 40 21.00 9.12 -15.02
CA SER A 40 20.24 7.90 -15.08
C SER A 40 20.93 6.83 -14.23
N PRO A 41 20.24 6.16 -13.30
CA PRO A 41 20.88 5.09 -12.54
C PRO A 41 21.25 3.94 -13.50
N PRO A 42 22.39 3.26 -13.26
CA PRO A 42 22.75 2.09 -14.03
C PRO A 42 21.65 1.04 -13.91
N THR A 43 21.36 0.38 -15.02
CA THR A 43 20.46 -0.77 -15.12
C THR A 43 21.00 -1.95 -14.32
N THR A 44 20.80 -1.92 -13.01
CA THR A 44 20.97 -3.09 -12.15
C THR A 44 19.62 -3.75 -11.96
N ASN A 45 19.56 -5.04 -12.31
CA ASN A 45 18.45 -5.98 -12.11
C ASN A 45 17.71 -5.70 -10.80
N SER A 46 16.65 -4.89 -10.90
CA SER A 46 15.78 -4.57 -9.80
C SER A 46 14.64 -5.57 -9.84
N THR A 47 14.55 -6.40 -8.80
CA THR A 47 13.32 -7.13 -8.49
C THR A 47 12.18 -6.12 -8.44
N ILE A 48 11.35 -6.10 -9.47
CA ILE A 48 10.21 -5.19 -9.60
C ILE A 48 9.34 -5.40 -8.36
N ASP A 49 9.19 -4.36 -7.55
CA ASP A 49 8.20 -4.32 -6.48
C ASP A 49 6.82 -4.25 -7.13
N LEU A 50 6.23 -5.43 -7.38
CA LEU A 50 4.96 -5.61 -8.09
C LEU A 50 3.75 -5.09 -7.29
N ALA A 51 3.94 -4.40 -6.16
CA ALA A 51 2.86 -3.87 -5.31
C ALA A 51 2.41 -2.45 -5.71
N VAL A 52 3.14 -1.74 -6.57
CA VAL A 52 2.78 -0.40 -7.04
C VAL A 52 1.89 -0.49 -8.30
N PRO A 53 0.77 0.24 -8.40
CA PRO A 53 0.01 0.32 -9.66
C PRO A 53 0.89 0.77 -10.82
N GLY A 54 0.90 -0.01 -11.89
CA GLY A 54 1.80 0.12 -13.04
C GLY A 54 1.50 -0.97 -14.07
N THR A 55 2.28 -1.07 -15.14
CA THR A 55 2.11 -2.19 -16.09
C THR A 55 2.34 -3.54 -15.38
N LEU A 56 1.32 -4.40 -15.36
CA LEU A 56 1.43 -5.76 -14.81
C LEU A 56 2.06 -6.75 -15.81
N GLY A 57 2.57 -6.24 -16.94
CA GLY A 57 2.93 -7.06 -18.09
C GLY A 57 1.71 -7.60 -18.84
N GLY A 58 1.91 -8.61 -19.68
CA GLY A 58 0.84 -9.17 -20.50
C GLY A 58 0.35 -8.21 -21.60
N VAL A 59 -0.86 -8.43 -22.11
CA VAL A 59 -1.44 -7.61 -23.17
C VAL A 59 -1.71 -6.21 -22.63
N ALA A 60 -1.04 -5.20 -23.20
CA ALA A 60 -1.20 -3.79 -22.83
C ALA A 60 -1.03 -3.49 -21.32
N GLY A 61 -0.21 -4.28 -20.61
CA GLY A 61 0.02 -4.08 -19.18
C GLY A 61 -1.10 -4.54 -18.26
N THR A 62 -2.10 -5.25 -18.80
CA THR A 62 -3.28 -5.73 -18.05
C THR A 62 -2.97 -6.84 -17.04
N GLY A 63 -1.81 -7.50 -17.15
CA GLY A 63 -1.52 -8.74 -16.43
C GLY A 63 -2.14 -9.99 -17.05
N LEU A 64 -2.93 -9.84 -18.12
CA LEU A 64 -3.53 -10.96 -18.86
C LEU A 64 -2.62 -11.40 -20.01
N THR A 65 -2.44 -12.71 -20.18
CA THR A 65 -1.73 -13.27 -21.33
C THR A 65 -2.54 -13.10 -22.62
N ARG A 66 -1.88 -13.15 -23.78
CA ARG A 66 -2.57 -13.11 -25.08
C ARG A 66 -3.60 -14.22 -25.23
N ALA A 67 -3.26 -15.45 -24.83
CA ALA A 67 -4.17 -16.59 -24.86
C ALA A 67 -5.42 -16.36 -23.99
N GLN A 68 -5.29 -15.72 -22.83
CA GLN A 68 -6.44 -15.38 -21.99
C GLN A 68 -7.35 -14.33 -22.65
N VAL A 69 -6.77 -13.27 -23.21
CA VAL A 69 -7.54 -12.23 -23.93
C VAL A 69 -8.24 -12.83 -25.16
N ASP A 70 -7.55 -13.67 -25.92
CA ASP A 70 -8.11 -14.33 -27.10
C ASP A 70 -9.20 -15.34 -26.71
N GLY A 71 -9.03 -16.07 -25.60
CA GLY A 71 -10.08 -16.92 -25.05
C GLY A 71 -11.35 -16.13 -24.74
N VAL A 72 -11.25 -14.97 -24.09
CA VAL A 72 -12.43 -14.10 -23.84
C VAL A 72 -13.08 -13.65 -25.16
N ARG A 73 -12.28 -13.33 -26.18
CA ARG A 73 -12.78 -12.87 -27.49
C ARG A 73 -13.43 -13.98 -28.32
N ASN A 74 -12.98 -15.21 -28.16
CA ASN A 74 -13.44 -16.33 -28.98
C ASN A 74 -14.57 -17.12 -28.28
N ASP A 75 -14.50 -17.24 -26.96
CA ASP A 75 -15.32 -18.20 -26.22
C ASP A 75 -16.42 -17.53 -25.39
N SER A 76 -16.34 -16.22 -25.15
CA SER A 76 -17.38 -15.54 -24.38
C SER A 76 -18.68 -15.39 -25.20
N PRO A 77 -19.86 -15.72 -24.63
CA PRO A 77 -21.15 -15.48 -25.29
C PRO A 77 -21.45 -13.98 -25.50
N TYR A 78 -20.65 -13.11 -24.88
CA TYR A 78 -20.77 -11.66 -24.93
C TYR A 78 -19.63 -11.00 -25.73
N ALA A 79 -18.81 -11.80 -26.42
CA ALA A 79 -17.70 -11.31 -27.22
C ALA A 79 -18.17 -10.39 -28.34
N GLY A 80 -17.34 -9.42 -28.68
CA GLY A 80 -17.63 -8.45 -29.74
C GLY A 80 -16.63 -7.31 -29.75
N ARG A 81 -17.01 -6.21 -30.41
CA ARG A 81 -16.14 -5.03 -30.59
C ARG A 81 -16.77 -3.73 -30.11
N ARG A 82 -17.94 -3.79 -29.47
CA ARG A 82 -18.67 -2.60 -29.06
C ARG A 82 -18.02 -2.00 -27.82
N VAL A 83 -17.82 -0.69 -27.84
CA VAL A 83 -17.60 0.13 -26.66
C VAL A 83 -18.52 1.33 -26.81
N THR A 84 -19.31 1.64 -25.79
CA THR A 84 -20.12 2.86 -25.75
C THR A 84 -19.43 3.85 -24.83
N PRO A 85 -18.77 4.90 -25.34
CA PRO A 85 -18.12 5.89 -24.48
C PRO A 85 -19.13 6.66 -23.60
N GLY A 86 -18.61 7.33 -22.57
CA GLY A 86 -19.36 8.24 -21.71
C GLY A 86 -19.15 7.98 -20.23
N GLU A 87 -19.98 8.58 -19.38
CA GLU A 87 -19.91 8.39 -17.93
C GLU A 87 -20.69 7.15 -17.46
N TYR A 88 -20.10 6.43 -16.52
CA TYR A 88 -20.62 5.20 -15.93
C TYR A 88 -20.53 5.29 -14.41
N LEU A 89 -21.54 4.76 -13.72
CA LEU A 89 -21.44 4.56 -12.28
C LEU A 89 -20.60 3.31 -12.03
N ALA A 90 -19.43 3.50 -11.44
CA ALA A 90 -18.47 2.44 -11.18
C ALA A 90 -18.46 2.01 -9.72
N THR A 91 -18.37 0.71 -9.52
CA THR A 91 -18.08 0.04 -8.26
C THR A 91 -16.82 -0.80 -8.41
N SER A 92 -16.46 -1.55 -7.38
CA SER A 92 -15.45 -2.60 -7.50
C SER A 92 -15.96 -3.89 -6.87
N TYR A 93 -15.39 -5.00 -7.30
CA TYR A 93 -15.57 -6.34 -6.79
C TYR A 93 -14.21 -7.00 -6.66
N GLY A 94 -14.14 -8.25 -6.24
CA GLY A 94 -12.90 -9.00 -6.35
C GLY A 94 -13.14 -10.50 -6.26
N PRO A 95 -12.06 -11.27 -6.14
CA PRO A 95 -12.17 -12.72 -5.99
C PRO A 95 -12.98 -13.08 -4.73
N PRO A 96 -13.53 -14.29 -4.64
CA PRO A 96 -14.45 -14.66 -3.58
C PRO A 96 -13.77 -14.54 -2.22
N TRP A 97 -14.14 -13.51 -1.46
CA TRP A 97 -13.69 -13.29 -0.08
C TRP A 97 -14.61 -13.95 0.96
N GLY A 98 -15.47 -14.88 0.52
CA GLY A 98 -16.60 -15.40 1.29
C GLY A 98 -17.87 -14.53 1.17
N GLY A 99 -19.05 -15.14 1.35
CA GLY A 99 -20.37 -14.46 1.31
C GLY A 99 -21.22 -14.75 0.05
N ILE A 100 -22.14 -13.84 -0.32
CA ILE A 100 -23.08 -13.94 -1.47
C ILE A 100 -22.37 -13.90 -2.85
N GLN A 101 -21.11 -13.49 -2.87
CA GLN A 101 -20.27 -13.49 -4.06
C GLN A 101 -19.90 -14.96 -4.32
N GLY A 102 -20.43 -15.55 -5.41
CA GLY A 102 -20.30 -16.99 -5.71
C GLY A 102 -18.86 -17.50 -5.71
N ALA A 103 -18.66 -18.81 -5.90
CA ALA A 103 -17.39 -19.51 -5.70
C ALA A 103 -16.15 -19.00 -6.49
N GLY A 104 -16.30 -17.98 -7.35
CA GLY A 104 -15.20 -17.28 -8.02
C GLY A 104 -14.29 -18.20 -8.81
N LEU A 105 -14.91 -19.18 -9.46
CA LEU A 105 -14.19 -20.18 -10.25
C LEU A 105 -13.74 -19.58 -11.59
N ALA A 106 -14.59 -18.78 -12.23
CA ALA A 106 -14.27 -18.06 -13.45
C ALA A 106 -15.15 -16.82 -13.65
N THR A 107 -14.69 -15.88 -14.49
CA THR A 107 -15.52 -14.77 -15.01
C THR A 107 -16.53 -15.27 -16.04
N SER A 108 -17.56 -14.49 -16.37
CA SER A 108 -18.47 -14.84 -17.48
C SER A 108 -17.81 -14.77 -18.86
N GLY A 109 -16.62 -14.17 -18.96
CA GLY A 109 -15.71 -14.27 -20.11
C GLY A 109 -14.89 -15.57 -20.16
N GLY A 110 -14.98 -16.44 -19.15
CA GLY A 110 -14.28 -17.73 -19.11
C GLY A 110 -12.89 -17.71 -18.47
N LEU A 111 -12.44 -16.58 -17.93
CA LEU A 111 -11.15 -16.49 -17.24
C LEU A 111 -11.22 -17.21 -15.90
N ARG A 112 -10.38 -18.24 -15.73
CA ARG A 112 -10.33 -19.01 -14.47
C ARG A 112 -9.64 -18.20 -13.37
N ILE A 113 -10.41 -17.83 -12.35
CA ILE A 113 -9.91 -17.20 -11.12
C ILE A 113 -9.51 -18.29 -10.12
N GLY A 114 -10.25 -19.40 -10.08
CA GLY A 114 -9.93 -20.58 -9.27
C GLY A 114 -9.91 -20.32 -7.77
N GLY A 115 -10.67 -19.33 -7.29
CA GLY A 115 -10.60 -18.86 -5.89
C GLY A 115 -9.29 -18.14 -5.53
N GLY A 116 -8.37 -17.95 -6.48
CA GLY A 116 -7.18 -17.11 -6.29
C GLY A 116 -7.49 -15.62 -6.44
N ALA A 117 -6.46 -14.80 -6.32
CA ALA A 117 -6.50 -13.36 -6.57
C ALA A 117 -5.50 -12.97 -7.68
N PRO A 118 -5.66 -13.48 -8.91
CA PRO A 118 -4.77 -13.11 -10.01
C PRO A 118 -4.77 -11.61 -10.22
N ARG A 119 -3.62 -11.02 -10.52
CA ARG A 119 -3.49 -9.57 -10.67
C ARG A 119 -3.83 -9.18 -12.10
N TRP A 120 -5.07 -8.78 -12.35
CA TRP A 120 -5.55 -8.40 -13.67
C TRP A 120 -6.31 -7.09 -13.66
N TYR A 121 -5.95 -6.19 -14.56
CA TYR A 121 -6.81 -5.07 -14.89
C TYR A 121 -7.95 -5.53 -15.79
N GLN A 122 -9.06 -5.94 -15.17
CA GLN A 122 -10.30 -6.28 -15.85
C GLN A 122 -11.50 -5.59 -15.20
N VAL A 123 -12.63 -5.61 -15.90
CA VAL A 123 -13.90 -5.08 -15.41
C VAL A 123 -15.07 -5.98 -15.75
N ALA A 124 -16.10 -5.94 -14.90
CA ALA A 124 -17.43 -6.38 -15.22
C ALA A 124 -18.24 -5.25 -15.85
N VAL A 125 -19.00 -5.56 -16.90
CA VAL A 125 -19.73 -4.58 -17.72
C VAL A 125 -21.13 -5.06 -18.06
N ASP A 126 -21.95 -4.18 -18.64
CA ASP A 126 -23.12 -4.58 -19.42
C ASP A 126 -22.70 -4.87 -20.89
N PRO A 127 -22.79 -6.12 -21.36
CA PRO A 127 -22.45 -6.51 -22.73
C PRO A 127 -23.16 -5.75 -23.85
N GLN A 128 -24.34 -5.18 -23.58
CA GLN A 128 -25.08 -4.39 -24.57
C GLN A 128 -24.40 -3.05 -24.88
N LEU A 129 -23.58 -2.56 -23.94
CA LEU A 129 -22.84 -1.31 -24.08
C LEU A 129 -21.35 -1.51 -24.33
N ILE A 130 -20.73 -2.53 -23.69
CA ILE A 130 -19.31 -2.86 -23.85
C ILE A 130 -19.20 -4.37 -24.04
N SER A 131 -18.79 -4.82 -25.21
CA SER A 131 -18.62 -6.25 -25.49
C SER A 131 -17.42 -6.83 -24.74
N HIS A 132 -17.50 -8.11 -24.39
CA HIS A 132 -16.35 -8.83 -23.86
C HIS A 132 -15.20 -8.90 -24.87
N GLY A 133 -13.97 -8.95 -24.35
CA GLY A 133 -12.75 -9.01 -25.15
C GLY A 133 -12.26 -7.64 -25.64
N THR A 134 -12.99 -6.57 -25.35
CA THR A 134 -12.58 -5.19 -25.60
C THR A 134 -11.64 -4.70 -24.50
N LEU A 135 -10.67 -3.86 -24.90
CA LEU A 135 -9.81 -3.11 -24.00
C LEU A 135 -10.38 -1.69 -23.89
N VAL A 136 -10.68 -1.25 -22.68
CA VAL A 136 -11.33 0.05 -22.41
C VAL A 136 -10.52 0.89 -21.43
N TYR A 137 -10.47 2.21 -21.66
CA TYR A 137 -9.78 3.14 -20.78
C TYR A 137 -10.80 3.78 -19.82
N LEU A 138 -10.49 3.74 -18.53
CA LEU A 138 -11.41 4.06 -17.44
C LEU A 138 -10.76 5.05 -16.46
N TRP A 139 -11.35 6.23 -16.30
CA TRP A 139 -10.85 7.23 -15.35
C TRP A 139 -11.95 8.06 -14.67
N PRO A 140 -11.83 8.35 -13.36
CA PRO A 140 -10.87 7.78 -12.41
C PRO A 140 -11.11 6.29 -12.17
N ASN A 141 -10.12 5.57 -11.65
CA ASN A 141 -10.25 4.15 -11.31
C ASN A 141 -9.52 3.84 -9.98
N PRO A 142 -9.83 2.71 -9.31
CA PRO A 142 -9.33 2.46 -7.96
C PRO A 142 -7.83 2.18 -7.90
N PHE A 143 -7.15 2.02 -9.04
CA PHE A 143 -5.72 1.75 -9.13
C PHE A 143 -4.91 2.98 -9.48
N SER A 144 -5.54 4.11 -9.84
CA SER A 144 -4.86 5.25 -10.46
C SER A 144 -3.99 4.82 -11.65
N TRP A 145 -4.45 3.81 -12.40
CA TRP A 145 -3.73 3.25 -13.55
C TRP A 145 -4.34 3.76 -14.85
N THR A 146 -3.54 4.33 -15.73
CA THR A 146 -4.02 4.98 -16.97
C THR A 146 -4.11 4.03 -18.17
N GLY A 147 -3.69 2.78 -18.01
CA GLY A 147 -3.79 1.76 -19.06
C GLY A 147 -5.20 1.16 -19.21
N PRO A 148 -5.37 0.23 -20.19
CA PRO A 148 -6.68 -0.27 -20.56
C PRO A 148 -7.13 -1.49 -19.75
N PHE A 149 -8.36 -1.53 -19.27
CA PHE A 149 -8.95 -2.70 -18.63
C PHE A 149 -9.57 -3.65 -19.65
N LEU A 150 -9.45 -4.96 -19.44
CA LEU A 150 -10.18 -5.95 -20.23
C LEU A 150 -11.63 -6.07 -19.74
N ALA A 151 -12.61 -5.86 -20.62
CA ALA A 151 -13.99 -6.25 -20.36
C ALA A 151 -14.11 -7.78 -20.48
N ALA A 152 -14.30 -8.48 -19.36
CA ALA A 152 -14.27 -9.94 -19.33
C ALA A 152 -15.27 -10.56 -18.35
N ASP A 153 -16.17 -9.77 -17.76
CA ASP A 153 -17.11 -10.26 -16.77
C ASP A 153 -18.44 -9.49 -16.82
N THR A 154 -19.45 -10.06 -16.15
CA THR A 154 -20.79 -9.47 -16.02
C THR A 154 -21.36 -9.77 -14.65
N GLY A 155 -22.32 -8.97 -14.17
CA GLY A 155 -23.06 -9.27 -12.96
C GLY A 155 -24.55 -8.95 -13.09
N GLY A 156 -25.39 -9.61 -12.29
CA GLY A 156 -26.83 -9.33 -12.27
C GLY A 156 -27.16 -7.85 -11.99
N ALA A 157 -26.34 -7.20 -11.17
CA ALA A 157 -26.44 -5.78 -10.82
C ALA A 157 -25.66 -4.84 -11.78
N ILE A 158 -24.88 -5.38 -12.73
CA ILE A 158 -24.08 -4.60 -13.67
C ILE A 158 -24.86 -4.51 -14.99
N ARG A 159 -25.81 -3.58 -15.02
CA ARG A 159 -26.73 -3.31 -16.14
C ARG A 159 -26.73 -1.82 -16.47
N GLY A 160 -26.92 -1.49 -17.74
CA GLY A 160 -26.83 -0.12 -18.25
C GLY A 160 -25.42 0.45 -18.10
N ARG A 161 -25.32 1.76 -17.85
CA ARG A 161 -24.03 2.46 -17.66
C ARG A 161 -23.43 2.20 -16.28
N ARG A 162 -23.10 0.94 -16.00
CA ARG A 162 -22.42 0.47 -14.79
C ARG A 162 -21.12 -0.26 -15.13
N ILE A 163 -20.11 -0.04 -14.29
CA ILE A 163 -18.81 -0.72 -14.33
C ILE A 163 -18.54 -1.34 -12.96
N ASP A 164 -17.92 -2.51 -12.92
CA ASP A 164 -17.38 -3.09 -11.69
C ASP A 164 -15.90 -3.42 -11.89
N PHE A 165 -15.01 -2.74 -11.17
CA PHE A 165 -13.57 -3.02 -11.25
C PHE A 165 -13.22 -4.29 -10.50
N TYR A 166 -12.51 -5.21 -11.16
CA TYR A 166 -11.94 -6.35 -10.46
C TYR A 166 -10.73 -5.90 -9.63
N ASP A 167 -10.92 -5.84 -8.32
CA ASP A 167 -9.95 -5.38 -7.34
C ASP A 167 -9.36 -6.56 -6.56
N TRP A 168 -8.27 -7.11 -7.10
CA TRP A 168 -7.52 -8.19 -6.45
C TRP A 168 -6.82 -7.77 -5.15
N ARG A 169 -6.79 -6.47 -4.82
CA ARG A 169 -6.13 -5.96 -3.61
C ARG A 169 -6.95 -6.19 -2.34
N GLY A 170 -8.17 -6.71 -2.46
CA GLY A 170 -8.98 -7.16 -1.34
C GLY A 170 -10.23 -6.31 -1.09
N ARG A 171 -11.10 -6.83 -0.22
CA ARG A 171 -12.40 -6.22 0.18
C ARG A 171 -12.27 -4.75 0.60
N LEU A 172 -11.13 -4.40 1.16
CA LEU A 172 -10.87 -3.09 1.72
C LEU A 172 -10.54 -2.04 0.64
N ALA A 173 -9.76 -2.42 -0.37
CA ALA A 173 -9.55 -1.60 -1.57
C ALA A 173 -10.86 -1.44 -2.35
N GLN A 174 -11.67 -2.51 -2.38
CA GLN A 174 -13.02 -2.45 -2.93
C GLN A 174 -13.88 -1.38 -2.22
N TYR A 175 -13.95 -1.41 -0.89
CA TYR A 175 -14.73 -0.45 -0.11
C TYR A 175 -14.19 0.98 -0.20
N ALA A 176 -12.87 1.16 -0.25
CA ALA A 176 -12.24 2.48 -0.39
C ALA A 176 -12.60 3.15 -1.73
N TRP A 177 -12.79 2.35 -2.78
CA TRP A 177 -13.35 2.85 -4.03
C TRP A 177 -14.79 3.31 -3.84
N GLY A 178 -15.65 2.45 -3.29
CA GLY A 178 -17.07 2.73 -3.11
C GLY A 178 -17.80 2.89 -4.45
N HIS A 179 -18.74 3.83 -4.50
CA HIS A 179 -19.48 4.18 -5.73
C HIS A 179 -18.94 5.51 -6.28
N ARG A 180 -18.45 5.52 -7.52
CA ARG A 180 -17.92 6.73 -8.16
C ARG A 180 -18.24 6.77 -9.63
N HIS A 181 -18.33 7.96 -10.21
CA HIS A 181 -18.39 8.09 -11.66
C HIS A 181 -17.02 7.83 -12.26
N THR A 182 -16.98 7.01 -13.31
CA THR A 182 -15.81 6.82 -14.17
C THR A 182 -16.23 7.08 -15.60
N ALA A 183 -15.33 7.65 -16.38
CA ALA A 183 -15.56 7.83 -17.80
C ALA A 183 -14.90 6.71 -18.59
N VAL A 184 -15.65 6.18 -19.55
CA VAL A 184 -15.25 5.11 -20.47
C VAL A 184 -14.85 5.71 -21.81
N SER A 185 -13.72 5.25 -22.33
CA SER A 185 -13.23 5.60 -23.67
C SER A 185 -12.57 4.41 -24.37
N GLU A 186 -12.58 4.45 -25.71
CA GLU A 186 -11.90 3.46 -26.57
C GLU A 186 -10.39 3.68 -26.67
N TRP A 187 -9.93 4.89 -26.33
CA TRP A 187 -8.55 5.35 -26.50
C TRP A 187 -8.03 5.95 -25.19
N PRO A 188 -6.71 5.97 -24.96
CA PRO A 188 -6.13 6.71 -23.84
C PRO A 188 -6.60 8.17 -23.88
N ARG A 189 -6.91 8.75 -22.72
CA ARG A 189 -7.21 10.19 -22.63
C ARG A 189 -5.92 10.98 -22.77
N ALA A 190 -5.95 12.05 -23.56
CA ALA A 190 -4.81 12.95 -23.78
C ALA A 190 -4.69 14.03 -22.68
N ASP A 191 -5.69 14.15 -21.80
CA ASP A 191 -5.87 15.31 -20.93
C ASP A 191 -5.63 14.92 -19.45
N GLU A 192 -4.40 14.53 -19.08
CA GLU A 192 -4.05 14.27 -17.67
C GLU A 192 -2.67 14.83 -17.27
N PRO A 193 -2.50 15.22 -15.99
CA PRO A 193 -1.29 15.88 -15.51
C PRO A 193 -0.08 14.95 -15.60
N ASP A 194 0.95 15.48 -16.22
CA ASP A 194 2.24 14.85 -16.53
C ASP A 194 2.89 14.20 -15.28
N GLU A 195 3.50 13.03 -15.46
CA GLU A 195 4.15 12.22 -14.41
C GLU A 195 5.23 12.97 -13.60
N ALA A 196 5.68 14.13 -14.09
CA ALA A 196 6.66 15.00 -13.44
C ALA A 196 6.18 15.52 -12.06
N GLY A 197 4.86 15.67 -11.85
CA GLY A 197 4.32 16.15 -10.57
C GLY A 197 4.42 15.13 -9.42
N LEU A 198 4.32 13.84 -9.73
CA LEU A 198 4.35 12.75 -8.74
C LEU A 198 5.76 12.21 -8.48
N ALA A 199 6.71 12.43 -9.40
CA ALA A 199 8.09 12.00 -9.24
C ALA A 199 8.84 12.77 -8.14
N CYS A 200 8.55 14.06 -7.96
CA CYS A 200 9.17 14.89 -6.92
C CYS A 200 8.70 14.49 -5.50
N GLU A 201 7.45 14.05 -5.35
CA GLU A 201 6.89 13.62 -4.07
C GLU A 201 7.40 12.22 -3.65
N ARG A 202 7.68 11.34 -4.62
CA ARG A 202 8.26 10.00 -4.37
C ARG A 202 9.75 10.05 -4.00
N ALA A 203 10.51 11.00 -4.54
CA ALA A 203 11.91 11.19 -4.17
C ALA A 203 12.08 11.61 -2.69
N ASN A 204 11.13 12.38 -2.17
CA ASN A 204 11.12 12.79 -0.76
C ASN A 204 10.70 11.66 0.21
N ALA A 205 9.97 10.65 -0.26
CA ALA A 205 9.57 9.50 0.57
C ALA A 205 10.67 8.42 0.69
N ALA A 206 11.57 8.32 -0.30
CA ALA A 206 12.66 7.33 -0.30
C ALA A 206 13.92 7.81 0.45
N ALA A 207 14.09 9.13 0.64
CA ALA A 207 15.24 9.72 1.33
C ALA A 207 14.93 10.23 2.76
N GLY A 208 13.72 10.00 3.29
CA GLY A 208 13.29 10.54 4.57
C GLY A 208 13.82 9.74 5.77
N ASP A 209 14.49 10.45 6.70
CA ASP A 209 14.78 10.02 8.06
C ASP A 209 13.72 9.08 8.62
N LYS A 210 14.12 7.91 9.12
CA LYS A 210 13.25 7.06 9.95
C LYS A 210 12.83 7.92 11.15
N PRO A 211 11.57 8.37 11.26
CA PRO A 211 11.17 9.15 12.42
C PRO A 211 11.31 8.22 13.62
N ALA A 212 12.06 8.66 14.62
CA ALA A 212 12.25 7.89 15.85
C ALA A 212 10.87 7.44 16.38
N LEU A 213 10.77 6.18 16.80
CA LEU A 213 9.57 5.74 17.51
C LEU A 213 9.48 6.56 18.80
N ALA A 214 8.26 6.93 19.21
CA ALA A 214 8.09 7.68 20.45
C ALA A 214 8.60 6.86 21.65
N LEU A 215 9.00 7.57 22.72
CA LEU A 215 9.54 6.91 23.90
C LEU A 215 8.52 5.92 24.51
N PRO A 216 8.97 4.74 24.99
CA PRO A 216 8.12 3.81 25.71
C PRO A 216 7.48 4.52 26.92
N GLY A 217 6.15 4.58 26.96
CA GLY A 217 5.39 5.23 28.03
C GLY A 217 4.28 6.17 27.55
N ALA A 218 4.35 6.64 26.30
CA ALA A 218 3.23 7.33 25.68
C ALA A 218 2.08 6.34 25.39
N ARG A 219 0.87 6.68 25.81
CA ARG A 219 -0.36 6.01 25.37
C ARG A 219 -0.97 6.81 24.23
N GLY A 220 -1.32 6.13 23.13
CA GLY A 220 -2.07 6.68 22.02
C GLY A 220 -3.52 6.21 22.04
N ARG A 221 -4.33 6.71 21.11
CA ARG A 221 -5.73 6.30 20.98
C ARG A 221 -5.85 5.03 20.14
N VAL A 222 -6.67 4.09 20.62
CA VAL A 222 -7.13 2.94 19.83
C VAL A 222 -8.61 3.10 19.56
N THR A 223 -9.01 3.02 18.30
CA THR A 223 -10.42 2.95 17.91
C THR A 223 -10.73 1.53 17.44
N VAL A 224 -11.77 0.93 18.00
CA VAL A 224 -12.26 -0.38 17.54
C VAL A 224 -13.28 -0.13 16.43
N ALA A 225 -13.03 -0.65 15.24
CA ALA A 225 -13.92 -0.46 14.10
C ALA A 225 -15.31 -1.10 14.36
N PRO A 226 -16.39 -0.57 13.75
CA PRO A 226 -17.67 -1.25 13.75
C PRO A 226 -17.52 -2.70 13.26
N LEU A 227 -18.15 -3.65 13.97
CA LEU A 227 -18.11 -5.09 13.69
C LEU A 227 -16.73 -5.77 13.87
N ALA A 228 -15.70 -5.07 14.35
CA ALA A 228 -14.44 -5.72 14.69
C ALA A 228 -14.62 -6.77 15.80
N ASN A 229 -15.53 -6.49 16.74
CA ASN A 229 -15.91 -7.43 17.78
C ASN A 229 -17.25 -8.10 17.48
N ALA A 230 -17.34 -9.39 17.81
CA ALA A 230 -18.60 -10.11 17.79
C ALA A 230 -19.53 -9.55 18.89
N PRO A 231 -20.85 -9.51 18.66
CA PRO A 231 -21.81 -9.05 19.67
C PRO A 231 -21.62 -9.77 21.02
N GLY A 232 -21.49 -9.00 22.10
CA GLY A 232 -21.30 -9.54 23.45
C GLY A 232 -19.91 -10.11 23.76
N ARG A 233 -18.94 -9.98 22.84
CA ARG A 233 -17.55 -10.45 23.04
C ARG A 233 -16.58 -9.29 22.85
N PRO A 234 -16.38 -8.40 23.84
CA PRO A 234 -15.40 -7.33 23.71
C PRO A 234 -13.97 -7.87 23.74
N LEU A 235 -13.02 -7.03 23.32
CA LEU A 235 -11.59 -7.27 23.61
C LEU A 235 -11.34 -7.18 25.11
N LEU A 236 -10.36 -7.93 25.60
CA LEU A 236 -9.98 -7.87 27.00
C LEU A 236 -9.16 -6.59 27.29
N PRO A 237 -9.29 -6.02 28.52
CA PRO A 237 -8.59 -4.80 28.90
C PRO A 237 -7.06 -4.89 28.75
N GLU A 238 -6.48 -6.06 29.01
CA GLU A 238 -5.04 -6.30 28.91
C GLU A 238 -4.52 -6.10 27.49
N LEU A 239 -5.31 -6.53 26.49
CA LEU A 239 -4.97 -6.27 25.09
C LEU A 239 -5.10 -4.79 24.79
N LEU A 240 -6.20 -4.14 25.17
CA LEU A 240 -6.41 -2.71 24.91
C LEU A 240 -5.27 -1.85 25.50
N GLU A 241 -4.80 -2.17 26.71
CA GLU A 241 -3.67 -1.48 27.32
C GLU A 241 -2.35 -1.68 26.56
N LEU A 242 -2.10 -2.88 26.03
CA LEU A 242 -0.97 -3.09 25.13
C LEU A 242 -1.13 -2.23 23.86
N LEU A 243 -2.30 -2.25 23.24
CA LEU A 243 -2.56 -1.55 21.98
C LEU A 243 -2.46 -0.01 22.12
N GLU A 244 -2.88 0.55 23.26
CA GLU A 244 -2.68 1.97 23.57
C GLU A 244 -1.19 2.33 23.62
N ARG A 245 -0.35 1.47 24.23
CA ARG A 245 1.11 1.66 24.21
C ARG A 245 1.68 1.56 22.80
N VAL A 246 1.19 0.62 22.00
CA VAL A 246 1.58 0.48 20.59
C VAL A 246 1.23 1.73 19.80
N ALA A 247 0.02 2.26 19.94
CA ALA A 247 -0.43 3.49 19.28
C ALA A 247 0.47 4.68 19.66
N GLY A 248 0.77 4.81 20.96
CA GLY A 248 1.65 5.87 21.47
C GLY A 248 3.07 5.78 20.91
N ILE A 249 3.67 4.58 20.93
CA ILE A 249 5.02 4.33 20.38
C ILE A 249 5.05 4.56 18.86
N ALA A 250 3.99 4.15 18.14
CA ALA A 250 3.85 4.35 16.71
C ALA A 250 3.66 5.83 16.33
N GLY A 251 3.30 6.67 17.30
CA GLY A 251 3.13 8.12 17.16
C GLY A 251 1.84 8.51 16.45
N ARG A 252 0.81 7.65 16.44
CA ARG A 252 -0.50 7.96 15.87
C ARG A 252 -1.62 7.10 16.44
N ASP A 253 -2.83 7.62 16.31
CA ASP A 253 -4.05 6.88 16.57
C ASP A 253 -4.13 5.68 15.60
N ILE A 254 -4.54 4.53 16.13
CA ILE A 254 -4.67 3.28 15.37
C ILE A 254 -6.10 2.75 15.42
N VAL A 255 -6.51 2.11 14.34
CA VAL A 255 -7.82 1.49 14.20
C VAL A 255 -7.68 -0.03 14.17
N LEU A 256 -8.24 -0.70 15.16
CA LEU A 256 -8.35 -2.16 15.19
C LEU A 256 -9.52 -2.58 14.30
N THR A 257 -9.22 -3.27 13.21
CA THR A 257 -10.19 -3.65 12.17
C THR A 257 -10.80 -5.01 12.40
N THR A 258 -10.05 -5.92 13.03
CA THR A 258 -10.51 -7.26 13.38
C THR A 258 -10.18 -7.53 14.84
N GLY A 259 -11.20 -7.80 15.63
CA GLY A 259 -11.09 -8.15 17.05
C GLY A 259 -11.64 -9.55 17.28
N THR A 260 -12.64 -9.67 18.14
CA THR A 260 -13.25 -10.98 18.45
C THR A 260 -14.14 -11.54 17.35
N ASN A 261 -14.49 -10.75 16.33
CA ASN A 261 -15.25 -11.20 15.18
C ASN A 261 -14.34 -11.91 14.15
N HIS A 262 -13.74 -13.01 14.58
CA HIS A 262 -12.81 -13.82 13.80
C HIS A 262 -13.18 -15.31 13.91
N GLY A 263 -12.66 -16.15 13.02
CA GLY A 263 -12.82 -17.60 13.09
C GLY A 263 -12.42 -18.17 14.46
N GLU A 264 -13.25 -19.05 15.01
CA GLU A 264 -13.11 -19.63 16.35
C GLU A 264 -11.84 -20.47 16.52
N ARG A 265 -11.39 -21.10 15.44
CA ARG A 265 -10.21 -21.96 15.44
C ARG A 265 -9.12 -21.43 14.52
N THR A 266 -7.89 -21.54 14.99
CA THR A 266 -6.66 -21.45 14.19
C THR A 266 -6.56 -22.61 13.20
N SER A 267 -5.66 -22.51 12.23
CA SER A 267 -5.35 -23.59 11.29
C SER A 267 -4.89 -24.89 11.97
N SER A 268 -4.28 -24.79 13.16
CA SER A 268 -3.90 -25.96 13.98
C SER A 268 -5.05 -26.51 14.84
N GLY A 269 -6.29 -26.04 14.64
CA GLY A 269 -7.48 -26.49 15.38
C GLY A 269 -7.60 -25.98 16.82
N ARG A 270 -6.70 -25.11 17.27
CA ARG A 270 -6.74 -24.47 18.61
C ARG A 270 -7.67 -23.27 18.60
N ILE A 271 -8.25 -22.93 19.74
CA ILE A 271 -9.06 -21.71 19.89
C ILE A 271 -8.20 -20.49 19.53
N SER A 272 -8.75 -19.61 18.69
CA SER A 272 -8.07 -18.37 18.26
C SER A 272 -8.00 -17.36 19.41
N ASP A 273 -6.84 -16.72 19.56
CA ASP A 273 -6.63 -15.65 20.54
C ASP A 273 -7.57 -14.45 20.26
N HIS A 274 -8.01 -14.27 19.00
CA HIS A 274 -9.05 -13.30 18.65
C HIS A 274 -10.35 -13.54 19.40
N VAL A 275 -10.88 -14.78 19.36
CA VAL A 275 -12.18 -15.09 19.98
C VAL A 275 -12.14 -14.95 21.50
N LEU A 276 -10.94 -15.07 22.09
CA LEU A 276 -10.71 -14.84 23.51
C LEU A 276 -10.59 -13.33 23.87
N GLY A 277 -10.65 -12.43 22.90
CA GLY A 277 -10.43 -11.00 23.12
C GLY A 277 -8.98 -10.63 23.37
N LEU A 278 -8.04 -11.52 23.00
CA LEU A 278 -6.60 -11.38 23.25
C LEU A 278 -5.79 -11.15 21.97
N ALA A 279 -6.42 -10.95 20.82
CA ALA A 279 -5.71 -10.53 19.62
C ALA A 279 -6.51 -9.49 18.82
N GLY A 280 -5.79 -8.72 18.01
CA GLY A 280 -6.38 -7.76 17.09
C GLY A 280 -5.52 -7.56 15.85
N ASP A 281 -6.20 -7.34 14.72
CA ASP A 281 -5.57 -7.00 13.45
C ASP A 281 -5.78 -5.54 13.12
N PHE A 282 -4.72 -4.94 12.60
CA PHE A 282 -4.66 -3.54 12.17
C PHE A 282 -4.57 -3.49 10.66
N GLY A 283 -5.72 -3.45 10.01
CA GLY A 283 -5.82 -3.41 8.55
C GLY A 283 -5.19 -2.16 7.94
N SER A 284 -4.48 -2.38 6.84
CA SER A 284 -3.75 -1.38 6.04
C SER A 284 -4.55 -0.14 5.71
N VAL A 285 -5.80 -0.25 5.26
CA VAL A 285 -6.57 0.95 4.85
C VAL A 285 -7.07 1.75 6.04
N ALA A 286 -7.59 1.11 7.09
CA ALA A 286 -8.04 1.85 8.28
C ALA A 286 -6.89 2.60 8.96
N ASN A 287 -5.67 2.08 8.82
CA ASN A 287 -4.44 2.65 9.36
C ASN A 287 -3.57 3.34 8.29
N GLN A 288 -4.09 3.50 7.06
CA GLN A 288 -3.46 4.22 5.94
C GLN A 288 -2.00 3.81 5.68
N PHE A 289 -1.72 2.51 5.54
CA PHE A 289 -0.40 2.02 5.13
C PHE A 289 -0.46 1.15 3.87
N PRO A 290 0.58 1.17 3.02
CA PRO A 290 0.64 0.32 1.83
C PRO A 290 0.82 -1.15 2.21
N LEU A 291 0.35 -2.05 1.35
CA LEU A 291 0.56 -3.49 1.52
C LEU A 291 2.06 -3.80 1.67
N GLY A 292 2.40 -4.54 2.72
CA GLY A 292 3.75 -4.96 3.01
C GLY A 292 4.75 -3.85 3.31
N GLY A 293 4.33 -2.64 3.68
CA GLY A 293 5.27 -1.57 3.99
C GLY A 293 4.73 -0.38 4.77
N GLY A 294 5.49 0.70 4.71
CA GLY A 294 5.15 2.01 5.30
C GLY A 294 4.81 1.92 6.79
N PHE A 295 3.64 2.47 7.15
CA PHE A 295 3.22 2.52 8.55
C PHE A 295 2.89 1.13 9.15
N GLY A 296 2.62 0.09 8.35
CA GLY A 296 2.48 -1.27 8.86
C GLY A 296 3.78 -1.79 9.48
N THR A 297 4.92 -1.54 8.84
CA THR A 297 6.24 -1.86 9.41
C THR A 297 6.52 -1.07 10.69
N ARG A 298 6.13 0.22 10.74
CA ARG A 298 6.24 1.01 11.97
C ARG A 298 5.37 0.42 13.09
N LEU A 299 4.14 0.02 12.77
CA LEU A 299 3.20 -0.52 13.73
C LEU A 299 3.67 -1.87 14.29
N ALA A 300 4.23 -2.75 13.45
CA ALA A 300 4.87 -3.98 13.88
C ALA A 300 6.09 -3.70 14.79
N ALA A 301 6.96 -2.74 14.43
CA ALA A 301 8.08 -2.33 15.27
C ALA A 301 7.61 -1.73 16.61
N ALA A 302 6.53 -0.96 16.61
CA ALA A 302 5.92 -0.43 17.82
C ALA A 302 5.34 -1.55 18.72
N GLY A 303 4.72 -2.57 18.12
CA GLY A 303 4.28 -3.80 18.80
C GLY A 303 5.42 -4.51 19.54
N LEU A 304 6.52 -4.73 18.84
CA LEU A 304 7.72 -5.35 19.42
C LEU A 304 8.34 -4.50 20.52
N ARG A 305 8.42 -3.18 20.32
CA ARG A 305 8.94 -2.25 21.32
C ARG A 305 8.05 -2.18 22.56
N ALA A 306 6.73 -2.23 22.39
CA ALA A 306 5.77 -2.31 23.50
C ALA A 306 5.94 -3.60 24.32
N ALA A 307 6.49 -4.66 23.72
CA ALA A 307 6.86 -5.92 24.37
C ALA A 307 8.29 -5.94 24.94
N GLY A 308 8.97 -4.79 25.02
CA GLY A 308 10.31 -4.67 25.61
C GLY A 308 11.48 -4.95 24.67
N VAL A 309 11.25 -5.13 23.36
CA VAL A 309 12.32 -5.24 22.37
C VAL A 309 12.98 -3.87 22.16
N SER A 310 14.32 -3.83 22.08
CA SER A 310 15.05 -2.58 21.79
C SER A 310 14.63 -1.99 20.43
N GLU A 311 14.66 -0.67 20.28
CA GLU A 311 14.18 0.00 19.07
C GLU A 311 14.87 -0.48 17.79
N SER A 312 16.20 -0.62 17.80
CA SER A 312 16.97 -1.08 16.65
C SER A 312 16.57 -2.49 16.23
N GLU A 313 16.42 -3.40 17.21
CA GLU A 313 16.01 -4.78 16.98
C GLU A 313 14.55 -4.88 16.53
N ALA A 314 13.65 -4.08 17.11
CA ALA A 314 12.24 -4.02 16.73
C ALA A 314 12.07 -3.62 15.26
N TRP A 315 12.81 -2.60 14.81
CA TRP A 315 12.84 -2.22 13.39
C TRP A 315 13.42 -3.31 12.50
N ARG A 316 14.53 -3.95 12.92
CA ARG A 316 15.17 -5.03 12.16
C ARG A 316 14.19 -6.18 11.91
N LEU A 317 13.49 -6.62 12.95
CA LEU A 317 12.50 -7.69 12.90
C LEU A 317 11.30 -7.30 12.03
N ALA A 318 10.70 -6.13 12.28
CA ALA A 318 9.54 -5.67 11.50
C ALA A 318 9.86 -5.48 10.00
N GLN A 319 11.07 -5.05 9.66
CA GLN A 319 11.52 -4.93 8.27
C GLN A 319 11.77 -6.28 7.60
N ALA A 320 12.21 -7.29 8.36
CA ALA A 320 12.34 -8.66 7.87
C ALA A 320 10.98 -9.32 7.64
N GLY A 321 9.97 -8.95 8.42
CA GLY A 321 8.68 -9.65 8.45
C GLY A 321 8.77 -11.01 9.14
N GLY A 322 7.65 -11.74 9.15
CA GLY A 322 7.50 -12.98 9.89
C GLY A 322 6.57 -12.84 11.10
N GLY A 323 6.52 -13.91 11.89
CA GLY A 323 5.89 -13.92 13.20
C GLY A 323 6.95 -13.85 14.30
N HIS A 324 6.68 -13.09 15.35
CA HIS A 324 7.59 -12.86 16.46
C HIS A 324 6.86 -13.00 17.79
N ASP A 325 7.33 -13.91 18.63
CA ASP A 325 6.87 -14.06 20.01
C ASP A 325 7.90 -13.45 20.97
N VAL A 326 7.44 -12.62 21.90
CA VAL A 326 8.23 -11.99 22.95
C VAL A 326 7.59 -12.29 24.31
N CYS A 327 8.40 -12.66 25.29
CA CYS A 327 7.92 -12.83 26.66
C CYS A 327 8.12 -11.53 27.44
N PHE A 328 7.03 -10.92 27.88
CA PHE A 328 7.02 -9.63 28.57
C PHE A 328 6.02 -9.66 29.72
N ASP A 329 6.49 -9.43 30.96
CA ASP A 329 5.67 -9.44 32.18
C ASP A 329 4.76 -10.68 32.34
N GLY A 330 5.27 -11.86 31.98
CA GLY A 330 4.55 -13.12 32.05
C GLY A 330 3.52 -13.34 30.93
N TRP A 331 3.48 -12.44 29.93
CA TRP A 331 2.67 -12.56 28.72
C TRP A 331 3.55 -12.86 27.50
N ARG A 332 3.10 -13.78 26.66
CA ARG A 332 3.58 -13.90 25.29
C ARG A 332 2.87 -12.85 24.44
N VAL A 333 3.60 -11.83 24.03
CA VAL A 333 3.19 -10.89 22.98
C VAL A 333 3.59 -11.48 21.63
N GLN A 334 2.64 -11.63 20.73
CA GLN A 334 2.85 -12.08 19.36
C GLN A 334 2.64 -10.91 18.41
N VAL A 335 3.59 -10.69 17.50
CA VAL A 335 3.48 -9.71 16.41
C VAL A 335 3.72 -10.45 15.09
N ILE A 336 2.78 -10.37 14.15
CA ILE A 336 2.92 -10.99 12.83
C ILE A 336 2.75 -9.91 11.76
N TRP A 337 3.69 -9.87 10.82
CA TRP A 337 3.71 -8.89 9.74
C TRP A 337 4.44 -9.45 8.51
N ARG A 338 3.92 -9.21 7.30
CA ARG A 338 4.57 -9.56 6.01
C ARG A 338 4.98 -11.03 5.87
N THR A 339 4.11 -11.93 6.30
CA THR A 339 4.28 -13.38 6.10
C THR A 339 2.92 -14.00 5.85
N GLY A 340 2.85 -15.08 5.06
CA GLY A 340 1.59 -15.75 4.75
C GLY A 340 0.53 -14.79 4.19
N ASP A 341 -0.61 -14.72 4.87
CA ASP A 341 -1.75 -13.83 4.59
C ASP A 341 -1.68 -12.47 5.33
N HIS A 342 -0.57 -12.16 6.03
CA HIS A 342 -0.41 -10.93 6.84
C HIS A 342 0.34 -9.80 6.11
N PHE A 343 0.10 -9.61 4.81
CA PHE A 343 0.69 -8.49 4.04
C PHE A 343 -0.16 -7.22 4.07
N ASP A 344 -1.43 -7.34 4.41
CA ASP A 344 -2.40 -6.25 4.40
C ASP A 344 -2.82 -5.79 5.79
N HIS A 345 -2.30 -6.41 6.85
CA HIS A 345 -2.56 -6.06 8.24
C HIS A 345 -1.39 -6.46 9.14
N VAL A 346 -1.27 -5.77 10.28
CA VAL A 346 -0.39 -6.21 11.38
C VAL A 346 -1.26 -6.94 12.40
N HIS A 347 -0.86 -8.13 12.81
CA HIS A 347 -1.51 -8.86 13.90
C HIS A 347 -0.75 -8.66 15.20
N ILE A 348 -1.47 -8.38 16.29
CA ILE A 348 -0.92 -8.30 17.64
C ILE A 348 -1.78 -9.14 18.59
N GLY A 349 -1.16 -10.13 19.22
CA GLY A 349 -1.81 -11.08 20.12
C GLY A 349 -1.13 -11.18 21.48
N LEU A 350 -1.91 -11.55 22.49
CA LEU A 350 -1.49 -11.81 23.86
C LEU A 350 -1.83 -13.24 24.24
N ARG A 351 -0.96 -13.86 25.03
CA ARG A 351 -1.28 -15.10 25.73
C ARG A 351 -0.59 -15.17 27.06
N ARG A 352 -1.35 -15.52 28.10
CA ARG A 352 -0.80 -15.63 29.46
C ARG A 352 0.14 -16.84 29.55
N GLY A 353 1.26 -16.66 30.25
CA GLY A 353 2.24 -17.70 30.49
C GLY A 353 3.29 -17.77 29.38
N CYS A 354 4.49 -17.28 29.69
CA CYS A 354 5.70 -17.48 28.90
C CYS A 354 6.90 -17.55 29.87
N GLY A 355 7.98 -18.21 29.42
CA GLY A 355 9.20 -18.37 30.23
C GLY A 355 10.46 -18.40 29.38
N PHE A 356 10.42 -17.77 28.20
CA PHE A 356 11.56 -17.72 27.29
C PHE A 356 12.17 -16.32 27.27
N GLY A 357 13.49 -16.23 27.19
CA GLY A 357 14.20 -14.96 26.98
C GLY A 357 14.27 -14.60 25.49
N GLY A 358 14.40 -13.30 25.21
CA GLY A 358 14.61 -12.77 23.86
C GLY A 358 13.37 -12.87 22.95
N VAL A 359 13.61 -12.81 21.64
CA VAL A 359 12.56 -12.88 20.60
C VAL A 359 12.63 -14.22 19.90
N ARG A 360 11.50 -14.91 19.78
CA ARG A 360 11.35 -16.12 18.95
C ARG A 360 10.70 -15.76 17.63
N THR A 361 11.41 -15.98 16.53
CA THR A 361 10.91 -15.68 15.18
C THR A 361 10.46 -16.98 14.49
N PHE A 362 9.37 -16.91 13.74
CA PHE A 362 8.82 -18.00 12.95
C PHE A 362 8.27 -17.48 11.61
N GLN A 363 8.03 -18.39 10.68
CA GLN A 363 7.37 -18.10 9.39
C GLN A 363 6.00 -18.79 9.39
N ILE A 364 5.05 -18.20 8.66
CA ILE A 364 3.67 -18.69 8.53
C ILE A 364 3.44 -19.19 7.11
#